data_AF-A0A660VUG9-F1
#
_entry.id   AF-A0A660VUG9-F1
#
_cell.length_a   1.000
_cell.length_b   1.000
_cell.length_c   1.000
_cell.angle_alpha   90.00
_cell.angle_beta   90.00
_cell.angle_gamma   90.00
#
_symmetry.space_group_name_H-M   'P 1'
#
loop_
_entity.id
_entity.type
_entity.pdbx_description
1 polymer ?
#
loop_
_entity_poly.entity_id
_entity_poly.type
_entity_poly.pdbx_seq_one_letter_code
_entity_poly.pdbx_strand_id
1 'polypeptide(L)'
;MSVTRQLVAALASIALFSALWISSAQLATPGAASPTGLAPAAAQEQGGSPDAAEVPPFKPVARVSSLMAGIGSAFGSMREVFPLPGDEHRLDRIVAWSEVIAELSNVHMRHRRKPDYLEMAADTRSIALELARAARADMPDEAQLATLFETLDNSCSTCHDADH
;
A
#
# COMPACT_ATOMS: atom_id res chain seq x y z
N MET A 1 -28.48 52.25 4.46
CA MET A 1 -27.13 51.77 4.10
C MET A 1 -27.22 50.25 3.98
N SER A 2 -27.21 49.73 2.76
CA SER A 2 -27.76 48.41 2.39
C SER A 2 -26.66 47.40 2.08
N VAL A 3 -26.62 46.30 2.84
CA VAL A 3 -25.73 45.15 2.64
C VAL A 3 -26.49 44.15 1.76
N THR A 4 -26.34 44.22 0.43
CA THR A 4 -27.10 43.33 -0.48
C THR A 4 -26.50 43.16 -1.89
N ARG A 5 -25.17 43.18 -2.05
CA ARG A 5 -24.53 42.82 -3.34
C ARG A 5 -23.13 42.25 -3.14
N GLN A 6 -22.99 40.93 -3.09
CA GLN A 6 -21.80 40.22 -3.56
C GLN A 6 -22.13 38.73 -3.65
N LEU A 7 -22.77 38.37 -4.75
CA LEU A 7 -23.12 37.00 -5.12
C LEU A 7 -23.11 36.91 -6.65
N VAL A 8 -21.94 37.01 -7.27
CA VAL A 8 -21.70 36.62 -8.67
C VAL A 8 -20.21 36.32 -8.84
N ALA A 9 -19.85 35.04 -9.04
CA ALA A 9 -18.74 34.53 -9.88
C ALA A 9 -18.14 33.25 -9.29
N ALA A 10 -18.68 32.08 -9.68
CA ALA A 10 -17.91 30.84 -9.88
C ALA A 10 -18.84 29.74 -10.42
N LEU A 11 -19.33 29.92 -11.64
CA LEU A 11 -19.86 28.84 -12.48
C LEU A 11 -19.24 29.05 -13.87
N ALA A 12 -18.91 27.92 -14.52
CA ALA A 12 -18.40 27.75 -15.88
C ALA A 12 -16.87 27.63 -16.03
N SER A 13 -16.39 26.38 -16.03
CA SER A 13 -15.42 25.90 -17.03
C SER A 13 -15.51 24.38 -17.13
N ILE A 14 -16.52 23.90 -17.86
CA ILE A 14 -16.48 22.63 -18.56
C ILE A 14 -15.77 22.90 -19.90
N ALA A 15 -14.60 22.31 -20.10
CA ALA A 15 -13.95 22.15 -21.40
C ALA A 15 -13.39 20.72 -21.42
N LEU A 16 -14.09 19.74 -22.01
CA LEU A 16 -13.92 19.32 -23.41
C LEU A 16 -12.44 19.29 -23.84
N PHE A 17 -11.76 18.20 -23.51
CA PHE A 17 -10.62 17.72 -24.29
C PHE A 17 -10.90 16.30 -24.80
N SER A 18 -11.67 16.27 -25.89
CA SER A 18 -11.63 15.17 -26.84
C SER A 18 -10.32 15.30 -27.63
N ALA A 19 -9.35 14.45 -27.35
CA ALA A 19 -8.20 14.25 -28.23
C ALA A 19 -8.02 12.75 -28.47
N LEU A 20 -8.54 12.33 -29.63
CA LEU A 20 -8.16 11.13 -30.35
C LEU A 20 -6.63 10.98 -30.36
N TRP A 21 -6.11 9.86 -29.86
CA TRP A 21 -4.81 9.34 -30.30
C TRP A 21 -4.97 7.88 -30.71
N ILE A 22 -5.13 7.69 -32.01
CA ILE A 22 -4.95 6.43 -32.72
C ILE A 22 -3.54 6.49 -33.32
N SER A 23 -2.63 5.61 -32.86
CA SER A 23 -1.82 4.76 -33.75
C SER A 23 -0.80 3.94 -32.96
N SER A 24 -1.06 2.63 -32.94
CA SER A 24 -0.17 1.53 -33.28
C SER A 24 1.35 1.75 -33.18
N ALA A 25 1.96 1.09 -32.22
CA ALA A 25 3.28 0.50 -32.38
C ALA A 25 3.31 -0.87 -31.71
N GLN A 26 3.14 -1.92 -32.53
CA GLN A 26 3.60 -3.26 -32.18
C GLN A 26 5.11 -3.22 -32.00
N LEU A 27 5.57 -3.40 -30.77
CA LEU A 27 6.96 -3.74 -30.48
C LEU A 27 7.02 -5.19 -30.03
N ALA A 28 7.84 -5.93 -30.77
CA ALA A 28 8.06 -7.36 -30.65
C ALA A 28 8.53 -7.76 -29.25
N THR A 29 7.97 -8.87 -28.77
CA THR A 29 8.41 -9.61 -27.59
C THR A 29 9.70 -10.38 -27.87
N PRO A 30 10.81 -10.13 -27.14
CA PRO A 30 11.90 -11.07 -27.09
C PRO A 30 11.62 -12.16 -26.04
N GLY A 31 11.42 -13.39 -26.53
CA GLY A 31 11.95 -14.63 -25.95
C GLY A 31 11.56 -14.96 -24.52
N ALA A 32 10.47 -15.71 -24.35
CA ALA A 32 10.23 -16.52 -23.17
C ALA A 32 11.38 -17.51 -22.97
N ALA A 33 12.24 -17.26 -21.99
CA ALA A 33 13.10 -18.29 -21.43
C ALA A 33 12.20 -19.29 -20.69
N SER A 34 12.21 -20.54 -21.16
CA SER A 34 11.47 -21.64 -20.56
C SER A 34 11.88 -21.82 -19.10
N PRO A 35 10.96 -21.82 -18.12
CA PRO A 35 11.28 -22.28 -16.79
C PRO A 35 11.55 -23.79 -16.89
N THR A 36 12.77 -24.19 -16.53
CA THR A 36 13.13 -25.58 -16.27
C THR A 36 12.06 -26.18 -15.36
N GLY A 37 11.32 -27.15 -15.89
CA GLY A 37 10.17 -27.75 -15.24
C GLY A 37 10.56 -28.33 -13.87
N LEU A 38 9.99 -27.74 -12.81
CA LEU A 38 9.63 -28.51 -11.63
C LEU A 38 8.37 -29.28 -12.04
N ALA A 39 8.55 -30.58 -12.29
CA ALA A 39 7.45 -31.48 -12.59
C ALA A 39 6.31 -31.31 -11.56
N PRO A 40 5.04 -31.40 -11.98
CA PRO A 40 3.94 -31.48 -11.02
C PRO A 40 4.16 -32.73 -10.17
N ALA A 41 4.49 -32.54 -8.90
CA ALA A 41 4.42 -33.60 -7.92
C ALA A 41 2.97 -34.09 -7.90
N ALA A 42 2.76 -35.32 -8.36
CA ALA A 42 1.47 -35.98 -8.32
C ALA A 42 0.89 -35.83 -6.91
N ALA A 43 -0.28 -35.21 -6.83
CA ALA A 43 -1.04 -35.09 -5.60
C ALA A 43 -1.38 -36.50 -5.12
N GLN A 44 -0.57 -37.03 -4.20
CA GLN A 44 -0.99 -38.10 -3.31
C GLN A 44 -1.91 -37.47 -2.25
N GLU A 45 -3.17 -37.31 -2.60
CA GLU A 45 -4.23 -37.27 -1.59
C GLU A 45 -4.33 -38.67 -0.97
N GLN A 46 -3.66 -38.89 0.16
CA GLN A 46 -4.09 -39.77 1.25
C GLN A 46 -2.95 -40.02 2.24
N GLY A 47 -3.07 -39.39 3.39
CA GLY A 47 -2.24 -39.64 4.57
C GLY A 47 -2.63 -38.65 5.64
N GLY A 48 -3.67 -38.96 6.41
CA GLY A 48 -4.00 -38.19 7.59
C GLY A 48 -2.76 -38.07 8.46
N SER A 49 -2.23 -36.86 8.60
CA SER A 49 -0.99 -36.61 9.33
C SER A 49 -1.23 -37.00 10.79
N PRO A 50 -0.58 -38.06 11.30
CA PRO A 50 -0.66 -38.39 12.71
C PRO A 50 0.05 -37.27 13.46
N ASP A 51 -0.67 -36.56 14.34
CA ASP A 51 -0.15 -35.46 15.15
C ASP A 51 0.68 -34.45 14.34
N ALA A 52 0.00 -33.57 13.59
CA ALA A 52 0.63 -32.33 13.16
C ALA A 52 0.96 -31.52 14.42
N ALA A 53 2.15 -31.77 14.99
CA ALA A 53 2.70 -31.01 16.09
C ALA A 53 2.55 -29.53 15.74
N GLU A 54 1.82 -28.80 16.58
CA GLU A 54 1.56 -27.38 16.38
C GLU A 54 2.90 -26.68 16.18
N VAL A 55 3.14 -26.17 14.97
CA VAL A 55 4.36 -25.44 14.67
C VAL A 55 4.30 -24.15 15.50
N PRO A 56 5.25 -23.91 16.42
CA PRO A 56 5.21 -22.71 17.24
C PRO A 56 5.30 -21.46 16.37
N PRO A 57 4.66 -20.36 16.77
CA PRO A 57 4.69 -19.12 16.01
C PRO A 57 6.14 -18.64 15.84
N PHE A 58 6.47 -18.20 14.62
CA PHE A 58 7.76 -17.61 14.33
C PHE A 58 7.96 -16.36 15.19
N LYS A 59 9.16 -16.23 15.77
CA LYS A 59 9.56 -15.03 16.50
C LYS A 59 10.25 -14.06 15.53
N PRO A 60 9.89 -12.77 15.51
CA PRO A 60 10.63 -11.77 14.74
C PRO A 60 12.11 -11.76 15.17
N VAL A 61 13.01 -11.92 14.20
CA VAL A 61 14.47 -11.86 14.43
C VAL A 61 15.05 -10.47 14.16
N ALA A 62 14.31 -9.64 13.41
CA ALA A 62 14.71 -8.28 13.09
C ALA A 62 14.63 -7.38 14.33
N ARG A 63 15.59 -6.45 14.44
CA ARG A 63 15.51 -5.36 15.42
C ARG A 63 14.43 -4.37 14.98
N VAL A 64 13.80 -3.70 15.94
CA VAL A 64 12.81 -2.65 15.67
C VAL A 64 13.34 -1.60 14.68
N SER A 65 14.61 -1.18 14.81
CA SER A 65 15.23 -0.23 13.87
C SER A 65 15.27 -0.74 12.42
N SER A 66 15.46 -2.04 12.22
CA SER A 66 15.48 -2.65 10.88
C SER A 66 14.06 -2.75 10.29
N LEU A 67 13.07 -3.05 11.12
CA LEU A 67 11.66 -3.05 10.71
C LEU A 67 11.20 -1.64 10.31
N MET A 68 11.54 -0.64 11.11
CA MET A 68 11.26 0.77 10.82
C MET A 68 11.95 1.25 9.53
N ALA A 69 13.20 0.85 9.29
CA ALA A 69 13.88 1.14 8.02
C ALA A 69 13.16 0.49 6.83
N GLY A 70 12.64 -0.73 6.99
CA GLY A 70 11.83 -1.40 5.99
C GLY A 70 10.52 -0.67 5.70
N ILE A 71 9.80 -0.22 6.74
CA ILE A 71 8.58 0.60 6.59
C ILE A 71 8.91 1.91 5.87
N GLY A 72 9.97 2.61 6.28
CA GLY A 72 10.40 3.85 5.62
C GLY A 72 10.73 3.64 4.14
N SER A 73 11.39 2.54 3.78
CA SER A 73 11.69 2.21 2.38
C SER A 73 10.44 1.89 1.57
N ALA A 74 9.51 1.10 2.12
CA ALA A 74 8.26 0.75 1.45
C ALA A 74 7.37 1.99 1.27
N PHE A 75 7.26 2.82 2.31
CA PHE A 75 6.49 4.06 2.24
C PHE A 75 7.11 5.07 1.27
N GLY A 76 8.45 5.23 1.27
CA GLY A 76 9.14 6.04 0.26
C GLY A 76 8.83 5.60 -1.16
N SER A 77 8.86 4.29 -1.43
CA SER A 77 8.49 3.72 -2.73
C SER A 77 7.01 4.00 -3.08
N MET A 78 6.12 3.99 -2.09
CA MET A 78 4.72 4.36 -2.28
C MET A 78 4.55 5.85 -2.61
N ARG A 79 5.30 6.76 -1.97
CA ARG A 79 5.26 8.21 -2.27
C ARG A 79 5.63 8.52 -3.72
N GLU A 80 6.56 7.76 -4.30
CA GLU A 80 6.97 7.93 -5.70
C GLU A 80 5.87 7.52 -6.69
N VAL A 81 5.07 6.51 -6.34
CA VAL A 81 4.04 5.93 -7.22
C VAL A 81 2.68 6.63 -7.06
N PHE A 82 2.35 7.09 -5.85
CA PHE A 82 1.06 7.71 -5.53
C PHE A 82 0.63 8.83 -6.50
N PRO A 83 1.49 9.80 -6.89
CA PRO A 83 1.10 10.94 -7.72
C PRO A 83 1.03 10.64 -9.23
N LEU A 84 1.04 9.37 -9.67
CA LEU A 84 1.10 8.97 -11.08
C LEU A 84 -0.23 8.42 -11.63
N PRO A 85 -1.30 9.22 -11.78
CA PRO A 85 -2.64 8.72 -12.10
C PRO A 85 -2.81 8.04 -13.47
N GLY A 86 -1.80 8.12 -14.36
CA GLY A 86 -1.81 7.48 -15.67
C GLY A 86 -0.98 6.20 -15.78
N ASP A 87 -0.36 5.75 -14.68
CA ASP A 87 0.46 4.54 -14.67
C ASP A 87 -0.40 3.29 -14.42
N GLU A 88 -0.36 2.34 -15.36
CA GLU A 88 -1.20 1.13 -15.33
C GLU A 88 -0.91 0.20 -14.15
N HIS A 89 0.28 0.30 -13.54
CA HIS A 89 0.70 -0.50 -12.38
C HIS A 89 0.68 0.29 -11.08
N ARG A 90 0.15 1.53 -11.08
CA ARG A 90 0.11 2.38 -9.88
C ARG A 90 -0.64 1.71 -8.73
N LEU A 91 -1.85 1.23 -8.99
CA LEU A 91 -2.69 0.65 -7.94
C LEU A 91 -2.09 -0.66 -7.40
N ASP A 92 -1.60 -1.54 -8.27
CA ASP A 92 -0.93 -2.78 -7.86
C ASP A 92 0.29 -2.52 -6.98
N ARG A 93 1.07 -1.48 -7.29
CA ARG A 93 2.22 -1.07 -6.47
C ARG A 93 1.78 -0.44 -5.15
N ILE A 94 0.72 0.38 -5.13
CA ILE A 94 0.14 0.89 -3.87
C ILE A 94 -0.28 -0.27 -2.98
N VAL A 95 -1.00 -1.26 -3.53
CA VAL A 95 -1.40 -2.48 -2.83
C VAL A 95 -0.18 -3.21 -2.26
N ALA A 96 0.82 -3.50 -3.10
CA ALA A 96 2.00 -4.24 -2.68
C ALA A 96 2.77 -3.53 -1.55
N TRP A 97 3.00 -2.22 -1.66
CA TRP A 97 3.69 -1.47 -0.62
C TRP A 97 2.87 -1.34 0.65
N SER A 98 1.54 -1.19 0.54
CA SER A 98 0.65 -1.19 1.70
C SER A 98 0.69 -2.52 2.45
N GLU A 99 0.70 -3.64 1.75
CA GLU A 99 0.79 -4.96 2.37
C GLU A 99 2.14 -5.17 3.07
N VAL A 100 3.25 -4.70 2.48
CA VAL A 100 4.58 -4.71 3.14
C VAL A 100 4.55 -3.88 4.42
N ILE A 101 3.99 -2.67 4.39
CA ILE A 101 3.88 -1.81 5.58
C ILE A 101 3.03 -2.49 6.66
N ALA A 102 1.90 -3.09 6.29
CA ALA A 102 1.03 -3.80 7.21
C ALA A 102 1.73 -5.00 7.87
N GLU A 103 2.46 -5.80 7.08
CA GLU A 103 3.20 -6.96 7.59
C GLU A 103 4.35 -6.54 8.52
N LEU A 104 5.12 -5.52 8.12
CA LEU A 104 6.19 -4.99 8.98
C LEU A 104 5.62 -4.40 10.27
N SER A 105 4.46 -3.73 10.20
CA SER A 105 3.75 -3.21 11.37
C SER A 105 3.26 -4.34 12.30
N ASN A 106 2.89 -5.50 11.75
CA ASN A 106 2.43 -6.67 12.50
C ASN A 106 3.54 -7.33 13.35
N VAL A 107 4.79 -7.31 12.89
CA VAL A 107 5.92 -7.96 13.57
C VAL A 107 6.65 -7.06 14.57
N HIS A 108 6.09 -5.88 14.87
CA HIS A 108 6.69 -4.96 15.85
C HIS A 108 6.64 -5.50 17.28
N MET A 109 7.74 -5.28 17.98
CA MET A 109 7.87 -5.55 19.41
C MET A 109 7.85 -4.24 20.20
N ARG A 110 7.59 -4.31 21.50
CA ARG A 110 7.57 -3.15 22.42
C ARG A 110 8.80 -2.24 22.21
N HIS A 111 8.55 -0.94 22.10
CA HIS A 111 9.60 0.08 22.09
C HIS A 111 9.79 0.65 23.49
N ARG A 112 11.02 0.62 24.02
CA ARG A 112 11.29 1.02 25.42
C ARG A 112 10.93 2.48 25.72
N ARG A 113 11.00 3.37 24.72
CA ARG A 113 10.78 4.82 24.90
C ARG A 113 9.36 5.29 24.58
N LYS A 114 8.55 4.43 23.96
CA LYS A 114 7.21 4.77 23.45
C LYS A 114 6.22 3.73 23.97
N PRO A 115 5.58 3.94 25.14
CA PRO A 115 4.72 2.95 25.76
C PRO A 115 3.46 2.61 24.92
N ASP A 116 3.04 3.54 24.09
CA ASP A 116 1.96 3.51 23.10
C ASP A 116 2.37 2.92 21.75
N TYR A 117 3.64 2.50 21.59
CA TYR A 117 4.16 2.05 20.29
C TYR A 117 3.41 0.88 19.66
N LEU A 118 2.88 -0.04 20.47
CA LEU A 118 2.10 -1.17 19.94
C LEU A 118 0.74 -0.73 19.40
N GLU A 119 0.13 0.29 20.00
CA GLU A 119 -1.11 0.90 19.52
C GLU A 119 -0.85 1.62 18.20
N MET A 120 0.20 2.47 18.15
CA MET A 120 0.61 3.13 16.91
C MET A 120 0.91 2.14 15.78
N ALA A 121 1.63 1.04 16.05
CA ALA A 121 1.90 0.01 15.06
C ALA A 121 0.61 -0.71 14.59
N ALA A 122 -0.36 -0.92 15.47
CA ALA A 122 -1.66 -1.49 15.12
C ALA A 122 -2.48 -0.54 14.23
N ASP A 123 -2.43 0.75 14.50
CA ASP A 123 -3.09 1.78 13.69
C ASP A 123 -2.45 1.88 12.30
N THR A 124 -1.10 1.97 12.22
CA THR A 124 -0.37 1.97 10.95
C THR A 124 -0.71 0.73 10.12
N ARG A 125 -0.75 -0.46 10.75
CA ARG A 125 -1.17 -1.70 10.08
C ARG A 125 -2.58 -1.59 9.52
N SER A 126 -3.52 -1.09 10.31
CA SER A 126 -4.92 -1.00 9.94
C SER A 126 -5.13 -0.04 8.76
N ILE A 127 -4.54 1.15 8.82
CA ILE A 127 -4.58 2.15 7.75
C ILE A 127 -3.97 1.58 6.46
N ALA A 128 -2.83 0.91 6.55
CA ALA A 128 -2.18 0.32 5.38
C ALA A 128 -3.06 -0.76 4.71
N LEU A 129 -3.72 -1.62 5.49
CA LEU A 129 -4.66 -2.62 4.95
C LEU A 129 -5.93 -1.98 4.36
N GLU A 130 -6.42 -0.89 4.94
CA GLU A 130 -7.54 -0.12 4.38
C GLU A 130 -7.16 0.52 3.05
N LEU A 131 -5.95 1.10 2.94
CA LEU A 131 -5.42 1.64 1.69
C LEU A 131 -5.28 0.55 0.62
N ALA A 132 -4.73 -0.62 0.96
CA ALA A 132 -4.63 -1.76 0.04
C ALA A 132 -6.03 -2.22 -0.43
N ARG A 133 -7.01 -2.28 0.47
CA ARG A 133 -8.38 -2.66 0.13
C ARG A 133 -9.04 -1.64 -0.81
N ALA A 134 -8.89 -0.35 -0.53
CA ALA A 134 -9.43 0.72 -1.36
C ALA A 134 -8.80 0.70 -2.76
N ALA A 135 -7.50 0.46 -2.85
CA ALA A 135 -6.78 0.38 -4.13
C ALA A 135 -7.16 -0.86 -4.97
N ARG A 136 -7.65 -1.94 -4.35
CA ARG A 136 -8.18 -3.15 -5.01
C ARG A 136 -9.63 -3.03 -5.49
N ALA A 137 -10.32 -1.93 -5.18
CA ALA A 137 -11.70 -1.76 -5.61
C ALA A 137 -11.79 -1.75 -7.15
N ASP A 138 -12.93 -2.18 -7.71
CA ASP A 138 -13.18 -2.18 -9.16
C ASP A 138 -13.14 -0.74 -9.74
N MET A 139 -13.60 0.23 -8.94
CA MET A 139 -13.47 1.66 -9.20
C MET A 139 -12.94 2.35 -7.94
N PRO A 140 -11.61 2.46 -7.77
CA PRO A 140 -11.02 3.09 -6.60
C PRO A 140 -11.39 4.57 -6.51
N ASP A 141 -11.84 4.99 -5.32
CA ASP A 141 -12.09 6.40 -5.02
C ASP A 141 -10.76 7.10 -4.72
N GLU A 142 -10.29 7.91 -5.68
CA GLU A 142 -9.05 8.66 -5.57
C GLU A 142 -8.99 9.62 -4.37
N ALA A 143 -10.12 10.20 -3.96
CA ALA A 143 -10.17 11.07 -2.80
C ALA A 143 -10.01 10.25 -1.50
N GLN A 144 -10.63 9.06 -1.45
CA GLN A 144 -10.43 8.13 -0.35
C GLN A 144 -8.99 7.64 -0.28
N LEU A 145 -8.38 7.27 -1.42
CA LEU A 145 -6.97 6.87 -1.50
C LEU A 145 -6.05 7.99 -0.97
N ALA A 146 -6.28 9.24 -1.39
CA ALA A 146 -5.50 10.38 -0.93
C ALA A 146 -5.62 10.58 0.58
N THR A 147 -6.84 10.50 1.12
CA THR A 147 -7.11 10.63 2.55
C THR A 147 -6.40 9.53 3.35
N LEU A 148 -6.49 8.27 2.91
CA LEU A 148 -5.85 7.14 3.58
C LEU A 148 -4.31 7.23 3.50
N PHE A 149 -3.78 7.65 2.36
CA PHE A 149 -2.34 7.86 2.18
C PHE A 149 -1.80 8.98 3.08
N GLU A 150 -2.49 10.12 3.16
CA GLU A 150 -2.12 11.22 4.06
C GLU A 150 -2.23 10.81 5.53
N THR A 151 -3.27 10.05 5.88
CA THR A 151 -3.42 9.49 7.24
C THR A 151 -2.24 8.56 7.58
N LEU A 152 -1.80 7.75 6.63
CA LEU A 152 -0.62 6.88 6.78
C LEU A 152 0.67 7.69 6.95
N ASP A 153 0.88 8.74 6.13
CA ASP A 153 2.05 9.64 6.23
C ASP A 153 2.13 10.32 7.61
N ASN A 154 0.98 10.81 8.09
CA ASN A 154 0.86 11.46 9.39
C ASN A 154 1.11 10.48 10.56
N SER A 155 0.65 9.23 10.43
CA SER A 155 0.93 8.16 11.42
C SER A 155 2.43 7.87 11.51
N CYS A 156 3.12 7.77 10.37
CA CYS A 156 4.57 7.59 10.34
C CYS A 156 5.31 8.80 10.95
N SER A 157 4.90 10.02 10.61
CA SER A 157 5.53 11.25 11.13
C SER A 157 5.38 11.39 12.65
N THR A 158 4.17 11.13 13.18
CA THR A 158 3.91 11.16 14.63
C THR A 158 4.78 10.17 15.40
N CYS A 159 5.02 8.99 14.83
CA CYS A 159 5.94 8.01 15.43
C CYS A 159 7.37 8.54 15.53
N HIS A 160 7.85 9.29 14.54
CA HIS A 160 9.19 9.88 14.52
C HIS A 160 9.32 11.10 15.46
N ASP A 161 8.31 11.95 15.55
CA ASP A 161 8.37 13.21 16.29
C ASP A 161 8.30 13.03 17.82
N ALA A 162 7.67 11.96 18.31
CA ALA A 162 7.58 11.67 19.75
C ALA A 162 8.92 11.29 20.43
N ASP A 163 10.06 11.51 19.79
CA ASP A 163 11.43 11.34 20.33
C ASP A 163 12.11 12.69 20.69
N HIS A 164 11.39 13.82 20.58
CA HIS A 164 11.83 15.17 20.97
C HIS A 164 11.12 15.65 22.23
#